data_AF-A0A398D2H4-F1
#
_entry.id   AF-A0A398D2H4-F1
#
_cell.length_a   1.000
_cell.length_b   1.000
_cell.length_c   1.000
_cell.angle_alpha   90.00
_cell.angle_beta   90.00
_cell.angle_gamma   90.00
#
_symmetry.space_group_name_H-M   'P 1'
#
loop_
_entity.id
_entity.type
_entity.pdbx_description
1 polymer ?
#
loop_
_entity_poly.entity_id
_entity_poly.type
_entity_poly.pdbx_seq_one_letter_code
_entity_poly.pdbx_strand_id
1 'polypeptide(L)'
;MSLWQALLIGLIGYASSIYAPWLFGGLGGWYTTGRPFIAGLIIGVILHDVKAGILMGAAIQALYIGLVTPGGAMPADVNFAAYIGIPLAIVSKLPASEAVALSVPLSFFGVGMVYLTVTINCLFVHWQDTLIKEGRLKRAIDVPVIGQITNFVVRFFPIFLISYFGSPYVAKLASIMPKMLETM
;
A
#
# COMPACT_ATOMS: atom_id res chain seq x y z
N MET A 1 2.16 13.66 12.73
CA MET A 1 1.70 13.90 11.36
C MET A 1 0.35 14.62 11.40
N SER A 2 0.10 15.58 10.52
CA SER A 2 -1.20 16.27 10.44
C SER A 2 -2.26 15.41 9.73
N LEU A 3 -3.54 15.72 9.97
CA LEU A 3 -4.67 15.04 9.33
C LEU A 3 -4.57 15.12 7.80
N TRP A 4 -4.21 16.29 7.27
CA TRP A 4 -4.11 16.51 5.84
C TRP A 4 -3.01 15.67 5.20
N GLN A 5 -1.85 15.56 5.84
CA GLN A 5 -0.76 14.69 5.37
C GLN A 5 -1.19 13.22 5.34
N ALA A 6 -1.87 12.76 6.39
CA ALA A 6 -2.36 11.38 6.46
C ALA A 6 -3.39 11.08 5.36
N LEU A 7 -4.31 12.01 5.10
CA LEU A 7 -5.31 11.90 4.04
C LEU A 7 -4.65 11.78 2.67
N LEU A 8 -3.68 12.64 2.37
CA LEU A 8 -2.94 12.60 1.11
C LEU A 8 -2.19 11.28 0.93
N ILE A 9 -1.49 10.82 1.96
CA ILE A 9 -0.77 9.54 1.94
C ILE A 9 -1.75 8.38 1.71
N GLY A 10 -2.90 8.37 2.38
CA GLY A 10 -3.96 7.38 2.19
C GLY A 10 -4.51 7.36 0.76
N LEU A 11 -4.84 8.54 0.21
CA LEU A 11 -5.39 8.66 -1.14
C LEU A 11 -4.38 8.23 -2.21
N ILE A 12 -3.13 8.67 -2.10
CA ILE A 12 -2.08 8.32 -3.06
C ILE A 12 -1.72 6.84 -2.92
N GLY A 13 -1.68 6.31 -1.69
CA GLY A 13 -1.45 4.89 -1.43
C GLY A 13 -2.52 4.01 -2.08
N TYR A 14 -3.79 4.36 -1.95
CA TYR A 14 -4.89 3.73 -2.68
C TYR A 14 -4.71 3.85 -4.21
N ALA A 15 -4.47 5.05 -4.70
CA ALA A 15 -4.33 5.32 -6.13
C ALA A 15 -3.14 4.59 -6.77
N SER A 16 -2.12 4.26 -5.96
CA SER A 16 -0.91 3.55 -6.38
C SER A 16 -1.00 2.02 -6.17
N SER A 17 -2.15 1.49 -5.74
CA SER A 17 -2.35 0.06 -5.53
C SER A 17 -2.43 -0.72 -6.84
N ILE A 18 -2.10 -2.01 -6.82
CA ILE A 18 -2.09 -2.87 -8.02
C ILE A 18 -3.46 -2.97 -8.72
N TYR A 19 -4.55 -2.86 -7.97
CA TYR A 19 -5.91 -2.95 -8.50
C TYR A 19 -6.54 -1.60 -8.78
N ALA A 20 -5.85 -0.48 -8.51
CA ALA A 20 -6.34 0.84 -8.83
C ALA A 20 -6.16 1.14 -10.33
N PRO A 21 -7.21 1.59 -11.04
CA PRO A 21 -7.10 2.04 -12.43
C PRO A 21 -6.50 3.46 -12.54
N TRP A 22 -6.34 4.14 -11.41
CA TRP A 22 -5.85 5.51 -11.31
C TRP A 22 -4.35 5.60 -11.67
N LEU A 23 -3.85 6.82 -11.89
CA LEU A 23 -2.43 7.08 -12.15
C LEU A 23 -1.84 6.24 -13.30
N PHE A 24 -2.52 6.16 -14.45
CA PHE A 24 -2.13 5.31 -15.58
C PHE A 24 -2.14 3.80 -15.26
N GLY A 25 -3.02 3.38 -14.36
CA GLY A 25 -3.25 1.98 -14.00
C GLY A 25 -2.01 1.33 -13.39
N GLY A 26 -1.75 0.07 -13.76
CA GLY A 26 -0.61 -0.67 -13.21
C GLY A 26 0.75 -0.04 -13.52
N LEU A 27 0.92 0.62 -14.67
CA LEU A 27 2.21 1.18 -15.10
C LEU A 27 2.64 2.38 -14.25
N GLY A 28 1.77 3.39 -14.14
CA GLY A 28 2.06 4.58 -13.34
C GLY A 28 1.73 4.41 -11.86
N GLY A 29 0.69 3.66 -11.51
CA GLY A 29 0.34 3.33 -10.14
C GLY A 29 1.32 2.32 -9.56
N TRP A 30 1.07 1.03 -9.76
CA TRP A 30 1.82 -0.04 -9.10
C TRP A 30 3.33 -0.05 -9.38
N TYR A 31 3.72 0.08 -10.65
CA TYR A 31 5.12 -0.02 -11.06
C TYR A 31 5.92 1.28 -10.90
N THR A 32 5.27 2.42 -10.67
CA THR A 32 5.94 3.71 -10.46
C THR A 32 5.64 4.27 -9.08
N THR A 33 4.48 4.89 -8.84
CA THR A 33 4.18 5.55 -7.56
C THR A 33 3.97 4.58 -6.40
N GLY A 34 3.65 3.32 -6.69
CA GLY A 34 3.49 2.23 -5.73
C GLY A 34 4.82 1.63 -5.28
N ARG A 35 5.92 1.96 -5.97
CA ARG A 35 7.26 1.45 -5.62
C ARG A 35 7.90 2.29 -4.52
N PRO A 36 8.52 1.67 -3.50
CA PRO A 36 9.03 2.36 -2.32
C PRO A 36 9.91 3.57 -2.58
N PHE A 37 10.73 3.56 -3.65
CA PHE A 37 11.59 4.70 -3.97
C PHE A 37 10.80 5.96 -4.34
N ILE A 38 9.87 5.85 -5.31
CA ILE A 38 9.03 6.98 -5.74
C ILE A 38 8.00 7.31 -4.66
N ALA A 39 7.41 6.31 -4.02
CA ALA A 39 6.53 6.52 -2.87
C ALA A 39 7.23 7.31 -1.76
N GLY A 40 8.48 6.97 -1.44
CA GLY A 40 9.29 7.66 -0.44
C GLY A 40 9.57 9.11 -0.79
N LEU A 41 9.83 9.41 -2.06
CA LEU A 41 9.92 10.80 -2.56
C LEU A 41 8.61 11.56 -2.31
N ILE A 42 7.47 10.99 -2.73
CA ILE A 42 6.15 11.61 -2.57
C ILE A 42 5.84 11.86 -1.08
N ILE A 43 6.04 10.85 -0.24
CA ILE A 43 5.79 10.92 1.19
C ILE A 43 6.73 11.93 1.87
N GLY A 44 8.00 11.97 1.47
CA GLY A 44 8.97 12.95 1.96
C GLY A 44 8.56 14.39 1.60
N VAL A 45 8.01 14.62 0.40
CA VAL A 45 7.44 15.92 0.03
C VAL A 45 6.25 16.28 0.93
N ILE A 46 5.32 15.34 1.14
CA ILE A 46 4.14 15.54 2.00
C ILE A 46 4.53 15.84 3.45
N LEU A 47 5.56 15.16 3.97
CA LEU A 47 6.03 15.31 5.34
C LEU A 47 7.10 16.40 5.52
N HIS A 48 7.48 17.10 4.46
CA HIS A 48 8.54 18.11 4.44
C HIS A 48 9.93 17.57 4.85
N ASP A 49 10.19 16.28 4.63
CA ASP A 49 11.51 15.64 4.80
C ASP A 49 11.81 14.72 3.60
N VAL A 50 12.18 15.35 2.49
CA VAL A 50 12.48 14.65 1.23
C VAL A 50 13.70 13.74 1.37
N LYS A 51 14.71 14.17 2.13
CA LYS A 51 15.95 13.39 2.28
C LYS A 51 15.68 12.09 3.04
N ALA A 52 14.95 12.15 4.15
CA ALA A 52 14.54 10.94 4.87
C ALA A 52 13.66 10.05 3.99
N GLY A 53 12.69 10.62 3.29
CA GLY A 53 11.79 9.87 2.39
C GLY A 53 12.52 9.11 1.29
N ILE A 54 13.49 9.72 0.61
CA ILE A 54 14.29 9.06 -0.43
C ILE A 54 15.17 7.96 0.18
N LEU A 55 15.84 8.22 1.31
CA LEU A 55 16.71 7.24 1.94
C LEU A 55 15.95 6.00 2.43
N MET A 56 14.80 6.21 3.09
CA MET A 56 13.93 5.13 3.54
C MET A 56 13.30 4.38 2.35
N GLY A 57 12.85 5.13 1.34
CA GLY A 57 12.30 4.56 0.11
C GLY A 57 13.31 3.69 -0.63
N ALA A 58 14.58 4.12 -0.71
CA ALA A 58 15.67 3.35 -1.31
C ALA A 58 15.97 2.07 -0.51
N ALA A 59 16.01 2.16 0.82
CA ALA A 59 16.26 1.00 1.69
C ALA A 59 15.16 -0.07 1.55
N ILE A 60 13.90 0.33 1.58
CA ILE A 60 12.76 -0.58 1.39
C ILE A 60 12.72 -1.11 -0.05
N GLN A 61 13.05 -0.29 -1.06
CA GLN A 61 13.12 -0.72 -2.45
C GLN A 61 14.20 -1.79 -2.66
N ALA A 62 15.35 -1.66 -1.99
CA ALA A 62 16.42 -2.63 -2.05
C ALA A 62 15.97 -4.00 -1.49
N LEU A 63 15.24 -4.01 -0.37
CA LEU A 63 14.65 -5.24 0.19
C LEU A 63 13.71 -5.93 -0.80
N TYR A 64 12.90 -5.16 -1.54
CA TYR A 64 11.89 -5.68 -2.45
C TYR A 64 12.28 -5.59 -3.93
N ILE A 65 13.56 -5.49 -4.25
CA ILE A 65 14.02 -5.28 -5.64
C ILE A 65 13.66 -6.45 -6.56
N GLY A 66 13.71 -7.67 -6.03
CA GLY A 66 13.33 -8.90 -6.73
C GLY A 66 11.85 -9.25 -6.65
N LEU A 67 11.01 -8.39 -6.05
CA LEU A 67 9.61 -8.72 -5.85
C LEU A 67 8.84 -8.68 -7.17
N VAL A 68 8.44 -9.88 -7.60
CA VAL A 68 7.53 -10.13 -8.71
C VAL A 68 6.31 -10.90 -8.21
N THR A 69 5.16 -10.72 -8.87
CA THR A 69 3.88 -11.34 -8.49
C THR A 69 3.35 -12.21 -9.64
N PRO A 70 4.02 -13.32 -9.98
CA PRO A 70 3.60 -14.20 -11.06
C PRO A 70 2.27 -14.89 -10.71
N GLY A 71 1.34 -14.96 -11.67
CA GLY A 71 0.07 -15.65 -11.48
C GLY A 71 -0.85 -15.05 -10.41
N GLY A 72 -0.64 -13.79 -10.00
CA GLY A 72 -1.45 -13.13 -8.98
C GLY A 72 -1.13 -13.55 -7.53
N ALA A 73 -0.14 -14.42 -7.32
CA ALA A 73 0.36 -14.75 -5.99
C ALA A 73 1.24 -13.59 -5.50
N MET A 74 0.85 -12.98 -4.38
CA MET A 74 1.55 -11.84 -3.80
C MET A 74 2.28 -12.27 -2.52
N PRO A 75 3.61 -12.44 -2.54
CA PRO A 75 4.35 -12.86 -1.35
C PRO A 75 4.58 -11.68 -0.37
N ALA A 76 4.48 -10.45 -0.86
CA ALA A 76 4.65 -9.21 -0.10
C ALA A 76 3.89 -8.06 -0.78
N ASP A 77 3.34 -7.14 0.00
CA ASP A 77 2.70 -5.92 -0.49
C ASP A 77 3.59 -4.69 -0.26
N VAL A 78 4.34 -4.33 -1.30
CA VAL A 78 5.24 -3.16 -1.28
C VAL A 78 4.52 -1.83 -1.16
N ASN A 79 3.24 -1.74 -1.54
CA ASN A 79 2.48 -0.51 -1.40
C ASN A 79 2.16 -0.25 0.08
N PHE A 80 1.74 -1.27 0.84
CA PHE A 80 1.59 -1.13 2.31
C PHE A 80 2.94 -0.87 2.99
N ALA A 81 3.99 -1.58 2.58
CA ALA A 81 5.34 -1.37 3.08
C ALA A 81 5.75 0.11 2.95
N ALA A 82 5.55 0.69 1.77
CA ALA A 82 5.93 2.06 1.48
C ALA A 82 5.00 3.11 2.12
N TYR A 83 3.69 3.03 1.86
CA TYR A 83 2.72 4.06 2.24
C TYR A 83 2.34 4.06 3.72
N ILE A 84 2.76 3.04 4.50
CA ILE A 84 2.59 3.02 5.95
C ILE A 84 3.94 3.06 6.66
N GLY A 85 4.91 2.27 6.21
CA GLY A 85 6.23 2.15 6.86
C GLY A 85 7.04 3.44 6.79
N ILE A 86 7.17 4.05 5.60
CA ILE A 86 7.94 5.28 5.40
C ILE A 86 7.40 6.45 6.23
N PRO A 87 6.09 6.81 6.19
CA PRO A 87 5.62 7.97 6.93
C PRO A 87 5.72 7.79 8.44
N LEU A 88 5.51 6.58 8.95
CA LEU A 88 5.72 6.27 10.37
C LEU A 88 7.19 6.37 10.77
N ALA A 89 8.10 5.86 9.94
CA ALA A 89 9.53 5.95 10.20
C ALA A 89 10.04 7.41 10.20
N ILE A 90 9.57 8.24 9.26
CA ILE A 90 9.91 9.68 9.21
C ILE A 90 9.40 10.39 10.47
N VAL A 91 8.13 10.20 10.83
CA VAL A 91 7.52 10.87 11.99
C VAL A 91 8.17 10.44 13.30
N SER A 92 8.53 9.16 13.42
CA SER A 92 9.23 8.61 14.59
C SER A 92 10.75 8.82 14.54
N LYS A 93 11.29 9.49 13.52
CA LYS A 93 12.72 9.79 13.34
C LYS A 93 13.61 8.55 13.40
N LEU A 94 13.13 7.44 12.85
CA LEU A 94 13.87 6.18 12.81
C LEU A 94 14.97 6.23 11.73
N PRO A 95 16.08 5.49 11.92
CA PRO A 95 17.04 5.26 10.85
C PRO A 95 16.44 4.38 9.74
N ALA A 96 17.06 4.39 8.55
CA ALA A 96 16.56 3.66 7.39
C ALA A 96 16.50 2.14 7.60
N SER A 97 17.42 1.55 8.36
CA SER A 97 17.41 0.12 8.71
C SER A 97 16.17 -0.26 9.53
N GLU A 98 15.83 0.56 10.54
CA GLU A 98 14.62 0.36 11.35
C GLU A 98 13.34 0.62 10.54
N ALA A 99 13.38 1.53 9.57
CA ALA A 99 12.27 1.74 8.64
C ALA A 99 11.98 0.49 7.80
N VAL A 100 13.01 -0.21 7.34
CA VAL A 100 12.87 -1.49 6.63
C VAL A 100 12.24 -2.53 7.57
N ALA A 101 12.75 -2.65 8.79
CA ALA A 101 12.25 -3.60 9.77
C ALA A 101 10.77 -3.38 10.09
N LEU A 102 10.34 -2.11 10.26
CA LEU A 102 8.94 -1.72 10.45
C LEU A 102 8.06 -2.05 9.24
N SER A 103 8.60 -1.93 8.02
CA SER A 103 7.85 -2.08 6.77
C SER A 103 7.55 -3.53 6.41
N VAL A 104 8.37 -4.48 6.88
CA VAL A 104 8.20 -5.93 6.63
C VAL A 104 6.86 -6.48 7.15
N PRO A 105 6.48 -6.34 8.43
CA PRO A 105 5.19 -6.84 8.92
C PRO A 105 4.01 -6.11 8.26
N LEU A 106 4.15 -4.82 7.96
CA LEU A 106 3.12 -4.04 7.27
C LEU A 106 2.87 -4.54 5.85
N SER A 107 3.93 -4.99 5.16
CA SER A 107 3.83 -5.66 3.86
C SER A 107 2.99 -6.94 3.95
N PHE A 108 3.23 -7.79 4.96
CA PHE A 108 2.44 -9.01 5.16
C PHE A 108 0.98 -8.71 5.51
N PHE A 109 0.73 -7.67 6.30
CA PHE A 109 -0.62 -7.19 6.55
C PHE A 109 -1.32 -6.73 5.25
N GLY A 110 -0.58 -6.03 4.37
CA GLY A 110 -1.08 -5.66 3.05
C GLY A 110 -1.45 -6.86 2.17
N VAL A 111 -0.69 -7.96 2.24
CA VAL A 111 -1.04 -9.22 1.54
C VAL A 111 -2.40 -9.77 2.02
N GLY A 112 -2.67 -9.73 3.32
CA GLY A 112 -3.99 -10.12 3.84
C GLY A 112 -5.12 -9.24 3.28
N MET A 113 -4.87 -7.92 3.20
CA MET A 113 -5.81 -6.95 2.64
C MET A 113 -6.03 -7.13 1.13
N VAL A 114 -5.00 -7.53 0.39
CA VAL A 114 -5.08 -7.93 -1.02
C VAL A 114 -6.04 -9.10 -1.20
N TYR A 115 -5.82 -10.18 -0.45
CA TYR A 115 -6.66 -11.37 -0.57
C TYR A 115 -8.09 -11.12 -0.11
N LEU A 116 -8.30 -10.26 0.90
CA LEU A 116 -9.63 -9.80 1.27
C LEU A 116 -10.32 -9.06 0.10
N THR A 117 -9.60 -8.17 -0.58
CA THR A 117 -10.11 -7.41 -1.73
C THR A 117 -10.52 -8.35 -2.86
N VAL A 118 -9.66 -9.31 -3.21
CA VAL A 118 -9.94 -10.28 -4.28
C VAL A 118 -11.13 -11.17 -3.91
N THR A 119 -11.20 -11.65 -2.66
CA THR A 119 -12.29 -12.50 -2.17
C THR A 119 -13.64 -11.80 -2.25
N ILE A 120 -13.72 -10.55 -1.79
CA ILE A 120 -14.96 -9.76 -1.87
C ILE A 120 -15.31 -9.48 -3.33
N ASN A 121 -14.31 -9.16 -4.16
CA ASN A 121 -14.55 -8.84 -5.56
C ASN A 121 -15.08 -10.01 -6.38
N CYS A 122 -14.88 -11.26 -5.97
CA CYS A 122 -15.56 -12.41 -6.55
C CYS A 122 -17.09 -12.25 -6.55
N LEU A 123 -17.68 -11.62 -5.53
CA LEU A 123 -19.13 -11.38 -5.47
C LEU A 123 -19.59 -10.48 -6.64
N PHE A 124 -18.81 -9.44 -6.95
CA PHE A 124 -19.12 -8.56 -8.08
C PHE A 124 -18.96 -9.27 -9.42
N VAL A 125 -17.99 -10.17 -9.57
CA VAL A 125 -17.83 -10.96 -10.80
C VAL A 125 -19.04 -11.87 -11.04
N HIS A 126 -19.54 -12.59 -10.03
CA HIS A 126 -20.76 -13.40 -10.19
C HIS A 126 -21.99 -12.55 -10.55
N TRP A 127 -22.07 -11.33 -9.99
CA TRP A 127 -23.10 -10.37 -10.38
C TRP A 127 -22.94 -9.90 -11.83
N GLN A 128 -21.70 -9.64 -12.26
CA GLN A 128 -21.38 -9.29 -13.65
C GLN A 128 -21.84 -10.39 -14.62
N ASP A 129 -21.57 -11.66 -14.31
CA ASP A 129 -22.01 -12.80 -15.13
C ASP A 129 -23.53 -12.85 -15.27
N THR A 130 -24.26 -12.54 -14.20
CA THR A 130 -25.72 -12.47 -14.21
C THR A 130 -26.21 -11.35 -15.14
N LEU A 131 -25.61 -10.15 -15.04
CA LEU A 131 -25.93 -9.02 -15.91
C LEU A 131 -25.66 -9.33 -17.39
N ILE A 132 -24.60 -10.08 -17.69
CA ILE A 132 -24.27 -10.51 -19.06
C ILE A 132 -25.35 -11.47 -19.58
N LYS A 133 -25.75 -12.47 -18.78
CA LYS A 133 -26.81 -13.42 -19.14
C LYS A 133 -28.17 -12.74 -19.39
N GLU A 134 -28.46 -11.67 -18.66
CA GLU A 134 -29.66 -10.84 -18.83
C GLU A 134 -29.58 -9.86 -20.03
N GLY A 135 -28.46 -9.83 -20.78
CA GLY A 135 -28.25 -8.90 -21.89
C GLY A 135 -27.99 -7.44 -21.47
N ARG A 136 -27.76 -7.18 -20.17
CA ARG A 136 -27.56 -5.84 -19.60
C ARG A 136 -26.09 -5.40 -19.66
N LEU A 137 -25.53 -5.41 -20.87
CA LEU A 137 -24.09 -5.22 -21.11
C LEU A 137 -23.56 -3.87 -20.59
N LYS A 138 -24.33 -2.78 -20.69
CA LYS A 138 -23.93 -1.47 -20.17
C LYS A 138 -23.61 -1.53 -18.67
N ARG A 139 -24.50 -2.15 -17.88
CA ARG A 139 -24.30 -2.31 -16.44
C ARG A 139 -23.18 -3.30 -16.12
N ALA A 140 -22.99 -4.32 -16.96
CA ALA A 140 -21.91 -5.29 -16.79
C ALA A 140 -20.52 -4.63 -16.97
N ILE A 141 -20.38 -3.64 -17.85
CA ILE A 141 -19.12 -2.91 -18.07
C ILE A 141 -18.74 -2.03 -16.86
N ASP A 142 -19.72 -1.55 -16.10
CA ASP A 142 -19.49 -0.69 -14.93
C ASP A 142 -19.06 -1.47 -13.67
N VAL A 143 -19.25 -2.80 -13.64
CA VAL A 143 -18.98 -3.62 -12.45
C VAL A 143 -17.53 -3.52 -11.93
N PRO A 144 -16.48 -3.51 -12.77
CA PRO A 144 -15.12 -3.31 -12.31
C PRO A 144 -14.89 -1.95 -11.62
N VAL A 145 -15.63 -0.91 -12.02
CA VAL A 145 -15.59 0.41 -11.38
C VAL A 145 -16.24 0.34 -9.99
N ILE A 146 -17.36 -0.37 -9.87
CA ILE A 146 -18.01 -0.62 -8.57
C ILE A 146 -17.10 -1.43 -7.65
N GLY A 147 -16.36 -2.41 -8.19
CA GLY A 147 -15.36 -3.19 -7.45
C GLY A 147 -14.23 -2.35 -6.84
N GLN A 148 -14.00 -1.12 -7.34
CA GLN A 148 -13.04 -0.20 -6.73
C GLN A 148 -13.46 0.30 -5.35
N ILE A 149 -14.75 0.20 -4.98
CA ILE A 149 -15.21 0.55 -3.63
C ILE A 149 -14.52 -0.35 -2.60
N THR A 150 -14.42 -1.66 -2.86
CA THR A 150 -13.67 -2.59 -2.00
C THR A 150 -12.22 -2.18 -1.89
N ASN A 151 -11.55 -1.94 -3.03
CA ASN A 151 -10.14 -1.58 -3.05
C ASN A 151 -9.91 -0.25 -2.31
N PHE A 152 -10.80 0.73 -2.47
CA PHE A 152 -10.76 1.99 -1.75
C PHE A 152 -10.85 1.74 -0.25
N VAL A 153 -11.87 1.02 0.22
CA VAL A 153 -12.06 0.80 1.65
C VAL A 153 -10.86 0.05 2.26
N VAL A 154 -10.39 -0.99 1.58
CA VAL A 154 -9.35 -1.89 2.09
C VAL A 154 -7.94 -1.30 1.98
N ARG A 155 -7.71 -0.33 1.07
CA ARG A 155 -6.42 0.37 0.96
C ARG A 155 -6.40 1.67 1.74
N PHE A 156 -7.36 2.56 1.45
CA PHE A 156 -7.37 3.92 1.95
C PHE A 156 -7.46 3.95 3.47
N PHE A 157 -8.43 3.25 4.08
CA PHE A 157 -8.63 3.35 5.52
C PHE A 157 -7.46 2.75 6.31
N PRO A 158 -6.93 1.56 6.00
CA PRO A 158 -5.77 1.06 6.73
C PRO A 158 -4.55 1.97 6.58
N ILE A 159 -4.24 2.44 5.38
CA ILE A 159 -3.11 3.36 5.18
C ILE A 159 -3.31 4.66 5.95
N PHE A 160 -4.49 5.26 5.86
CA PHE A 160 -4.84 6.50 6.53
C PHE A 160 -4.80 6.37 8.06
N LEU A 161 -5.52 5.39 8.61
CA LEU A 161 -5.67 5.20 10.05
C LEU A 161 -4.34 4.82 10.70
N ILE A 162 -3.58 3.90 10.08
CA ILE A 162 -2.29 3.47 10.63
C ILE A 162 -1.27 4.61 10.51
N SER A 163 -1.25 5.35 9.42
CA SER A 163 -0.34 6.50 9.33
C SER A 163 -0.71 7.55 10.39
N TYR A 164 -2.00 7.92 10.52
CA TYR A 164 -2.44 8.99 11.43
C TYR A 164 -2.30 8.63 12.92
N PHE A 165 -2.75 7.43 13.31
CA PHE A 165 -2.77 6.99 14.71
C PHE A 165 -1.60 6.07 15.10
N GLY A 166 -0.80 5.62 14.14
CA GLY A 166 0.20 4.57 14.38
C GLY A 166 1.47 5.03 15.08
N SER A 167 1.78 6.34 15.11
CA SER A 167 3.03 6.86 15.68
C SER A 167 3.32 6.39 17.12
N PRO A 168 2.36 6.41 18.07
CA PRO A 168 2.57 5.89 19.43
C PRO A 168 2.81 4.38 19.50
N TYR A 169 2.40 3.62 18.48
CA TYR A 169 2.49 2.16 18.43
C TYR A 169 3.73 1.67 17.70
N VAL A 170 4.54 2.57 17.10
CA VAL A 170 5.76 2.20 16.36
C VAL A 170 6.73 1.42 17.25
N ALA A 171 6.95 1.85 18.50
CA ALA A 171 7.83 1.13 19.44
C ALA A 171 7.32 -0.28 19.76
N LYS A 172 6.00 -0.47 19.82
CA LYS A 172 5.38 -1.78 20.05
C LYS A 172 5.52 -2.68 18.82
N LEU A 173 5.33 -2.13 17.62
CA LEU A 173 5.56 -2.87 16.37
C LEU A 173 7.02 -3.27 16.22
N ALA A 174 7.96 -2.39 16.59
CA ALA A 174 9.39 -2.68 16.61
C ALA A 174 9.74 -3.83 17.57
N SER A 175 9.10 -3.90 18.74
CA SER A 175 9.34 -4.96 19.73
C SER A 175 8.86 -6.36 19.31
N ILE A 176 7.96 -6.44 18.33
CA ILE A 176 7.43 -7.71 17.80
C ILE A 176 8.34 -8.26 16.69
N MET A 177 9.32 -7.47 16.23
CA MET A 177 10.21 -7.86 15.13
C MET A 177 11.16 -8.99 15.57
N PRO A 178 11.35 -10.03 14.74
CA PRO A 178 12.35 -11.05 15.01
C PRO A 178 13.77 -10.44 15.00
N LYS A 179 14.58 -10.77 16.02
CA LYS A 179 15.98 -10.31 16.17
C LYS A 179 16.88 -10.52 14.94
N MET A 180 16.49 -11.37 13.98
CA MET A 180 17.24 -11.61 12.75
C MET A 180 17.35 -10.39 11.82
N LEU A 181 16.52 -9.36 12.00
CA LEU A 181 16.58 -8.13 11.18
C LEU A 181 17.46 -7.02 11.80
N GLU A 182 17.84 -7.13 13.07
CA GLU A 182 18.70 -6.13 13.75
C GLU A 182 20.20 -6.30 13.42
N THR A 183 20.58 -7.41 12.78
CA THR A 183 21.98 -7.83 12.58
C THR A 183 22.42 -7.91 11.12
N MET A 184 21.60 -7.43 10.18
CA MET A 184 21.95 -7.24 8.77
C MET A 184 22.24 -5.77 8.47
#